data_AF-A0ABD3VFE7-F1
#
_entry.id   AF-A0ABD3VFE7-F1
#
_cell.length_a   1.000
_cell.length_b   1.000
_cell.length_c   1.000
_cell.angle_alpha   90.00
_cell.angle_beta   90.00
_cell.angle_gamma   90.00
#
_symmetry.space_group_name_H-M   'P 1'
#
loop_
_entity.id
_entity.type
_entity.pdbx_description
1 polymer ?
#
loop_
_entity_poly.entity_id
_entity_poly.type
_entity_poly.pdbx_seq_one_letter_code
_entity_poly.pdbx_strand_id
1 'polypeptide(L)'
;MPPKKKKSGKKGKKGKKSGKAKTPTVIDGIPTEEMTKEQLEEHIVRLREELDREREERNYFQLERDKVNTFWEITKRQLEEKKAELRNKDREMEDAEERHQIEIKVYKQKVKHLLYEHQNNISELRAEGVVSLKLAQDEHHGEERDLRKDKRALKVELKEQELSHEDIIKNLKKKNDEEITMLRDDFERQAREIEAKYEKKMRALRDELDLRRKTEIHEIEERKNGQINTLMKNHEKAFSDIKNYYNDITLNNLALINTLKEQVEEMKKKEERMEKQMAEVIAENKRLAEPLQKAREEVEELRKQLDNYEKDKETLRMTKARLKVTEEDMRALKWEHEVLEQRFEKTQDERDELYRKFVKAIHEVQQKSNFKNLLLEKKLGALADTLEKKEAQLNEVLSASNLDPTALTVVTRKLEDVLDSKNSAIKDLQYELARVCKAHNDLLRTYEAKLNQFGIPTEELGFKPLESTVGGQTLGQGPAGLVSAPS
;
A
#
# COMPACT_ATOMS: atom_id res chain seq x y z
N MET A 1 36.31 50.49 -74.41
CA MET A 1 36.27 50.89 -75.85
C MET A 1 35.40 52.14 -75.99
N PRO A 2 35.68 53.03 -76.97
CA PRO A 2 35.99 54.47 -76.80
C PRO A 2 34.78 55.39 -77.17
N PRO A 3 34.86 56.76 -77.29
CA PRO A 3 36.06 57.61 -77.34
C PRO A 3 36.08 58.97 -76.61
N LYS A 4 37.33 59.44 -76.42
CA LYS A 4 37.73 60.80 -76.04
C LYS A 4 37.71 61.75 -77.24
N LYS A 5 37.28 62.99 -76.99
CA LYS A 5 37.51 64.19 -77.79
C LYS A 5 39.01 64.48 -78.01
N LYS A 6 39.34 65.15 -79.12
CA LYS A 6 40.38 66.19 -79.11
C LYS A 6 39.93 67.43 -79.87
N LYS A 7 40.38 68.57 -79.32
CA LYS A 7 40.06 69.96 -79.61
C LYS A 7 41.15 70.56 -80.53
N SER A 8 40.73 71.68 -81.13
CA SER A 8 41.44 72.96 -81.28
C SER A 8 42.41 73.23 -82.43
N GLY A 9 42.09 74.35 -83.10
CA GLY A 9 43.01 75.42 -83.50
C GLY A 9 43.26 75.52 -85.02
N LYS A 10 43.42 76.69 -85.65
CA LYS A 10 43.34 78.11 -85.25
C LYS A 10 43.53 78.95 -86.54
N LYS A 11 42.85 80.09 -86.63
CA LYS A 11 43.25 81.40 -87.25
C LYS A 11 43.35 81.60 -88.77
N GLY A 12 42.68 82.69 -89.18
CA GLY A 12 43.21 83.76 -90.05
C GLY A 12 42.63 83.75 -91.48
N LYS A 13 42.36 84.88 -92.16
CA LYS A 13 42.59 86.32 -91.90
C LYS A 13 41.97 87.09 -93.09
N LYS A 14 41.73 88.40 -92.91
CA LYS A 14 41.47 89.47 -93.90
C LYS A 14 40.09 89.40 -94.60
N GLY A 15 39.29 90.45 -94.66
CA GLY A 15 39.62 91.88 -94.68
C GLY A 15 39.37 92.44 -96.08
N LYS A 16 38.29 93.20 -96.27
CA LYS A 16 38.24 94.20 -97.34
C LYS A 16 37.32 95.36 -96.93
N LYS A 17 37.97 96.51 -96.78
CA LYS A 17 37.41 97.85 -96.60
C LYS A 17 37.10 98.43 -97.98
N SER A 18 36.27 99.47 -97.95
CA SER A 18 36.21 100.64 -98.83
C SER A 18 35.65 100.51 -100.25
N GLY A 19 34.53 101.20 -100.45
CA GLY A 19 34.06 101.77 -101.72
C GLY A 19 33.09 102.91 -101.42
N LYS A 20 33.58 104.00 -100.82
CA LYS A 20 32.82 105.21 -100.52
C LYS A 20 32.85 106.09 -101.78
N ALA A 21 31.80 106.07 -102.58
CA ALA A 21 31.52 107.14 -103.53
C ALA A 21 30.99 108.33 -102.74
N LYS A 22 31.65 109.48 -102.84
CA LYS A 22 31.19 110.75 -102.25
C LYS A 22 29.98 111.24 -103.05
N THR A 23 28.79 110.99 -102.54
CA THR A 23 27.62 111.80 -102.83
C THR A 23 27.72 113.12 -102.05
N PRO A 24 27.19 114.24 -102.57
CA PRO A 24 27.11 115.48 -101.82
C PRO A 24 26.33 115.22 -100.52
N THR A 25 26.84 115.72 -99.39
CA THR A 25 26.14 115.57 -98.11
C THR A 25 25.00 116.59 -98.11
N VAL A 26 23.84 116.15 -98.55
CA VAL A 26 22.60 116.92 -98.45
C VAL A 26 22.14 116.82 -97.00
N ILE A 27 22.00 117.97 -96.35
CA ILE A 27 21.54 118.09 -94.98
C ILE A 27 20.20 118.83 -95.05
N ASP A 28 19.10 118.21 -94.60
CA ASP A 28 17.73 118.76 -94.66
C ASP A 28 17.32 119.36 -96.02
N GLY A 29 17.74 118.72 -97.12
CA GLY A 29 17.32 119.12 -98.46
C GLY A 29 18.01 120.37 -99.05
N ILE A 30 19.02 120.92 -98.36
CA ILE A 30 19.77 122.10 -98.82
C ILE A 30 21.27 121.74 -98.98
N PRO A 31 21.95 122.18 -100.07
CA PRO A 31 23.39 122.04 -100.21
C PRO A 31 24.12 122.85 -99.13
N THR A 32 25.11 122.25 -98.45
CA THR A 32 25.88 122.90 -97.36
C THR A 32 26.63 124.17 -97.80
N GLU A 33 26.66 124.47 -99.10
CA GLU A 33 27.30 125.63 -99.72
C GLU A 33 26.37 126.87 -99.74
N GLU A 34 25.08 126.74 -99.39
CA GLU A 34 24.08 127.84 -99.40
C GLU A 34 23.44 128.14 -98.02
N MET A 35 23.88 127.47 -96.95
CA MET A 35 23.38 127.73 -95.59
C MET A 35 24.12 128.90 -94.93
N THR A 36 23.36 129.81 -94.31
CA THR A 36 23.94 130.91 -93.51
C THR A 36 24.59 130.37 -92.21
N LYS A 37 25.58 131.10 -91.66
CA LYS A 37 26.34 130.67 -90.47
C LYS A 37 25.44 130.28 -89.29
N GLU A 38 24.36 131.01 -89.06
CA GLU A 38 23.38 130.75 -87.99
C GLU A 38 22.59 129.45 -88.22
N GLN A 39 22.22 129.14 -89.48
CA GLN A 39 21.51 127.89 -89.82
C GLN A 39 22.41 126.65 -89.68
N LEU A 40 23.72 126.80 -89.94
CA LEU A 40 24.69 125.74 -89.69
C LEU A 40 24.93 125.52 -88.19
N GLU A 41 24.95 126.59 -87.38
CA GLU A 41 25.08 126.51 -85.92
C GLU A 41 23.86 125.84 -85.27
N GLU A 42 22.64 126.19 -85.70
CA GLU A 42 21.41 125.57 -85.21
C GLU A 42 21.31 124.08 -85.60
N HIS A 43 21.74 123.72 -86.80
CA HIS A 43 21.83 122.33 -87.23
C HIS A 43 22.90 121.53 -86.45
N ILE A 44 24.02 122.17 -86.09
CA ILE A 44 25.03 121.57 -85.20
C ILE A 44 24.45 121.31 -83.80
N VAL A 45 23.64 122.23 -83.26
CA VAL A 45 22.95 122.02 -81.98
C VAL A 45 21.96 120.87 -82.08
N ARG A 46 21.14 120.82 -83.13
CA ARG A 46 20.16 119.74 -83.35
C ARG A 46 20.84 118.37 -83.48
N LEU A 47 21.92 118.27 -84.25
CA LEU A 47 22.72 117.05 -84.36
C LEU A 47 23.41 116.66 -83.04
N ARG A 48 23.79 117.63 -82.19
CA ARG A 48 24.35 117.34 -80.86
C ARG A 48 23.29 116.81 -79.92
N GLU A 49 22.09 117.39 -79.93
CA GLU A 49 20.95 116.91 -79.16
C GLU A 49 20.50 115.51 -79.61
N GLU A 50 20.45 115.25 -80.91
CA GLU A 50 20.19 113.91 -81.45
C GLU A 50 21.30 112.93 -81.07
N LEU A 51 22.57 113.33 -81.15
CA LEU A 51 23.70 112.50 -80.73
C LEU A 51 23.64 112.18 -79.23
N ASP A 52 23.25 113.14 -78.39
CA ASP A 52 23.13 112.93 -76.95
C ASP A 52 21.91 112.08 -76.60
N ARG A 53 20.78 112.25 -77.29
CA ARG A 53 19.61 111.35 -77.16
C ARG A 53 19.94 109.93 -77.58
N GLU A 54 20.62 109.74 -78.71
CA GLU A 54 21.12 108.43 -79.17
C GLU A 54 22.13 107.81 -78.20
N ARG A 55 22.93 108.63 -77.51
CA ARG A 55 23.84 108.16 -76.44
C ARG A 55 23.07 107.72 -75.20
N GLU A 56 22.06 108.47 -74.77
CA GLU A 56 21.19 108.13 -73.65
C GLU A 56 20.40 106.85 -73.93
N GLU A 57 19.81 106.72 -75.13
CA GLU A 57 19.10 105.51 -75.56
C GLU A 57 20.05 104.31 -75.62
N ARG A 58 21.25 104.48 -76.20
CA ARG A 58 22.27 103.42 -76.19
C ARG A 58 22.63 102.99 -74.77
N ASN A 59 22.81 103.94 -73.85
CA ASN A 59 23.13 103.66 -72.46
C ASN A 59 21.97 102.91 -71.77
N TYR A 60 20.74 103.36 -71.96
CA TYR A 60 19.54 102.69 -71.46
C TYR A 60 19.42 101.24 -71.97
N PHE A 61 19.54 101.02 -73.28
CA PHE A 61 19.50 99.68 -73.86
C PHE A 61 20.69 98.82 -73.45
N GLN A 62 21.85 99.42 -73.12
CA GLN A 62 22.99 98.71 -72.58
C GLN A 62 22.72 98.25 -71.14
N LEU A 63 22.18 99.13 -70.29
CA LEU A 63 21.77 98.79 -68.93
C LEU A 63 20.68 97.72 -68.90
N GLU A 64 19.64 97.82 -69.74
CA GLU A 64 18.59 96.81 -69.83
C GLU A 64 19.12 95.47 -70.36
N ARG A 65 20.03 95.48 -71.35
CA ARG A 65 20.70 94.26 -71.81
C ARG A 65 21.51 93.62 -70.70
N ASP A 66 22.30 94.41 -69.96
CA ASP A 66 23.13 93.90 -68.87
C ASP A 66 22.25 93.35 -67.74
N LYS A 67 21.15 94.03 -67.40
CA LYS A 67 20.14 93.57 -66.45
C LYS A 67 19.51 92.25 -66.88
N VAL A 68 19.05 92.13 -68.13
CA VAL A 68 18.51 90.88 -68.70
C VAL A 68 19.57 89.77 -68.68
N ASN A 69 20.82 90.07 -69.03
CA ASN A 69 21.93 89.12 -68.94
C ASN A 69 22.16 88.64 -67.50
N THR A 70 22.18 89.54 -66.51
CA THR A 70 22.34 89.14 -65.10
C THR A 70 21.17 88.27 -64.61
N PHE A 71 19.93 88.60 -64.96
CA PHE A 71 18.78 87.74 -64.63
C PHE A 71 18.87 86.38 -65.31
N TRP A 72 19.30 86.34 -66.57
CA TRP A 72 19.51 85.09 -67.29
C TRP A 72 20.60 84.24 -66.65
N GLU A 73 21.74 84.83 -66.27
CA GLU A 73 22.83 84.14 -65.58
C GLU A 73 22.40 83.61 -64.21
N ILE A 74 21.70 84.41 -63.41
CA ILE A 74 21.16 84.01 -62.10
C ILE A 74 20.16 82.86 -62.26
N THR A 75 19.19 82.99 -63.17
CA THR A 75 18.15 81.98 -63.40
C THR A 75 18.78 80.69 -63.93
N LYS A 76 19.77 80.80 -64.81
CA LYS A 76 20.53 79.64 -65.30
C LYS A 76 21.28 78.95 -64.17
N ARG A 77 21.95 79.69 -63.29
CA ARG A 77 22.64 79.13 -62.11
C ARG A 77 21.65 78.45 -61.18
N GLN A 78 20.53 79.08 -60.86
CA GLN A 78 19.47 78.50 -60.02
C GLN A 78 18.89 77.21 -60.64
N LEU A 79 18.70 77.19 -61.96
CA LEU A 79 18.27 75.98 -62.66
C LEU A 79 19.32 74.87 -62.57
N GLU A 80 20.60 75.20 -62.72
CA GLU A 80 21.71 74.24 -62.57
C GLU A 80 21.81 73.70 -61.14
N GLU A 81 21.64 74.56 -60.12
CA GLU A 81 21.58 74.19 -58.70
C GLU A 81 20.39 73.26 -58.42
N LYS A 82 19.18 73.62 -58.86
CA LYS A 82 17.98 72.77 -58.67
C LYS A 82 18.10 71.44 -59.39
N LYS A 83 18.71 71.40 -60.59
CA LYS A 83 19.03 70.14 -61.28
C LYS A 83 20.09 69.31 -60.54
N ALA A 84 21.00 69.94 -59.81
CA ALA A 84 21.96 69.22 -58.97
C ALA A 84 21.29 68.65 -57.71
N GLU A 85 20.45 69.44 -57.04
CA GLU A 85 19.65 69.00 -55.89
C GLU A 85 18.74 67.82 -56.24
N LEU A 86 18.03 67.88 -57.38
CA LEU A 86 17.13 66.82 -57.82
C LEU A 86 17.90 65.51 -58.05
N ARG A 87 19.06 65.58 -58.71
CA ARG A 87 19.95 64.41 -58.89
C ARG A 87 20.50 63.86 -57.57
N ASN A 88 20.76 64.72 -56.59
CA ASN A 88 21.18 64.26 -55.26
C ASN A 88 20.02 63.58 -54.53
N LYS A 89 18.80 64.11 -54.64
CA LYS A 89 17.60 63.48 -54.07
C LYS A 89 17.29 62.14 -54.71
N ASP A 90 17.42 62.01 -56.03
CA ASP A 90 17.27 60.73 -56.72
C ASP A 90 18.27 59.70 -56.20
N ARG A 91 19.54 60.08 -56.03
CA ARG A 91 20.56 59.20 -55.43
C ARG A 91 20.27 58.85 -53.98
N GLU A 92 19.81 59.80 -53.17
CA GLU A 92 19.41 59.53 -51.78
C GLU A 92 18.25 58.53 -51.71
N MET A 93 17.30 58.60 -52.66
CA MET A 93 16.21 57.62 -52.77
C MET A 93 16.74 56.24 -53.18
N GLU A 94 17.62 56.17 -54.18
CA GLU A 94 18.28 54.92 -54.59
C GLU A 94 19.05 54.28 -53.42
N ASP A 95 19.87 55.05 -52.71
CA ASP A 95 20.62 54.58 -51.53
C ASP A 95 19.69 54.08 -50.41
N ALA A 96 18.55 54.74 -50.19
CA ALA A 96 17.57 54.33 -49.19
C ALA A 96 16.87 53.03 -49.58
N GLU A 97 16.52 52.87 -50.86
CA GLU A 97 15.95 51.62 -51.39
C GLU A 97 16.95 50.46 -51.27
N GLU A 98 18.23 50.68 -51.61
CA GLU A 98 19.28 49.67 -51.46
C GLU A 98 19.46 49.24 -49.99
N ARG A 99 19.49 50.19 -49.06
CA ARG A 99 19.54 49.90 -47.61
C ARG A 99 18.34 49.09 -47.17
N HIS A 100 17.14 49.48 -47.57
CA HIS A 100 15.92 48.76 -47.22
C HIS A 100 15.92 47.32 -47.78
N GLN A 101 16.40 47.12 -49.01
CA GLN A 101 16.55 45.77 -49.57
C GLN A 101 17.56 44.91 -48.79
N ILE A 102 18.66 45.50 -48.32
CA ILE A 102 19.64 44.81 -47.46
C ILE A 102 18.99 44.43 -46.13
N GLU A 103 18.28 45.35 -45.48
CA GLU A 103 17.56 45.09 -44.23
C GLU A 103 16.55 43.95 -44.39
N ILE A 104 15.74 43.95 -45.46
CA ILE A 104 14.81 42.85 -45.75
C ILE A 104 15.56 41.51 -45.87
N LYS A 105 16.74 41.48 -46.51
CA LYS A 105 17.55 40.25 -46.62
C LYS A 105 18.05 39.79 -45.25
N VAL A 106 18.53 40.70 -44.40
CA VAL A 106 18.97 40.39 -43.03
C VAL A 106 17.80 39.87 -42.19
N TYR A 107 16.65 40.53 -42.22
CA TYR A 107 15.46 40.06 -41.51
C TYR A 107 15.00 38.68 -41.99
N LYS A 108 14.99 38.44 -43.31
CA LYS A 108 14.68 37.11 -43.86
C LYS A 108 15.67 36.05 -43.36
N GLN A 109 16.96 36.35 -43.30
CA GLN A 109 17.96 35.43 -42.74
C GLN A 109 17.75 35.20 -41.24
N LYS A 110 17.46 36.25 -40.47
CA LYS A 110 17.19 36.16 -39.03
C LYS A 110 15.98 35.27 -38.73
N VAL A 111 14.89 35.42 -39.50
CA VAL A 111 13.70 34.55 -39.39
C VAL A 111 14.05 33.11 -39.73
N LYS A 112 14.83 32.86 -40.79
CA LYS A 112 15.26 31.49 -41.14
C LYS A 112 16.11 30.86 -40.04
N HIS A 113 17.03 31.61 -39.47
CA HIS A 113 17.87 31.13 -38.36
C HIS A 113 17.02 30.80 -37.14
N LEU A 114 16.10 31.69 -36.74
CA LEU A 114 15.19 31.48 -35.62
C LEU A 114 14.31 30.24 -35.81
N LEU A 115 13.77 30.02 -37.01
CA LEU A 115 12.99 28.83 -37.33
C LEU A 115 13.84 27.54 -37.26
N TYR A 116 15.08 27.59 -37.74
CA TYR A 116 15.99 26.45 -37.66
C TYR A 116 16.39 26.14 -36.22
N GLU A 117 16.68 27.17 -35.42
CA GLU A 117 16.98 27.04 -34.00
C GLU A 117 15.80 26.45 -33.23
N HIS A 118 14.58 26.97 -33.44
CA HIS A 118 13.38 26.39 -32.85
C HIS A 118 13.16 24.93 -33.25
N GLN A 119 13.36 24.59 -34.52
CA GLN A 119 13.24 23.21 -34.99
C GLN A 119 14.30 22.31 -34.33
N ASN A 120 15.53 22.80 -34.17
CA ASN A 120 16.60 22.07 -33.51
C ASN A 120 16.29 21.84 -32.03
N ASN A 121 15.89 22.89 -31.31
CA ASN A 121 15.51 22.81 -29.89
C ASN A 121 14.34 21.84 -29.68
N ILE A 122 13.32 21.85 -30.55
CA ILE A 122 12.22 20.88 -30.49
C ILE A 122 12.73 19.45 -30.72
N SER A 123 13.67 19.26 -31.63
CA SER A 123 14.23 17.94 -31.94
C SER A 123 15.08 17.41 -30.78
N GLU A 124 15.87 18.28 -30.15
CA GLU A 124 16.68 18.00 -28.97
C GLU A 124 15.80 17.64 -27.76
N LEU A 125 14.81 18.47 -27.43
CA LEU A 125 13.85 18.18 -26.36
C LEU A 125 13.09 16.86 -26.57
N ARG A 126 12.75 16.53 -27.83
CA ARG A 126 12.14 15.23 -28.15
C ARG A 126 13.10 14.08 -27.91
N ALA A 127 14.37 14.21 -28.31
CA ALA A 127 15.39 13.19 -28.09
C ALA A 127 15.66 12.99 -26.59
N GLU A 128 15.83 14.07 -25.84
CA GLU A 128 15.99 14.05 -24.38
C GLU A 128 14.78 13.41 -23.67
N GLY A 129 13.56 13.74 -24.13
CA GLY A 129 12.33 13.14 -23.62
C GLY A 129 12.27 11.62 -23.84
N VAL A 130 12.67 11.15 -25.02
CA VAL A 130 12.72 9.71 -25.33
C VAL A 130 13.77 8.99 -24.48
N VAL A 131 14.95 9.57 -24.30
CA VAL A 131 16.01 8.99 -23.46
C VAL A 131 15.56 8.94 -22.00
N SER A 132 14.97 10.02 -21.49
CA SER A 132 14.47 10.09 -20.11
C SER A 132 13.37 9.06 -19.86
N LEU A 133 12.42 8.91 -20.79
CA LEU A 133 11.38 7.89 -20.72
C LEU A 133 11.99 6.47 -20.70
N LYS A 134 13.01 6.23 -21.53
CA LYS A 134 13.66 4.92 -21.60
C LYS A 134 14.41 4.58 -20.32
N LEU A 135 15.11 5.54 -19.72
CA LEU A 135 15.78 5.37 -18.43
C LEU A 135 14.77 5.06 -17.32
N ALA A 136 13.68 5.81 -17.24
CA ALA A 136 12.61 5.55 -16.26
C ALA A 136 11.98 4.16 -16.46
N GLN A 137 11.77 3.74 -17.72
CA GLN A 137 11.27 2.41 -18.03
C GLN A 137 12.24 1.30 -17.59
N ASP A 138 13.54 1.47 -17.83
CA ASP A 138 14.56 0.49 -17.47
C ASP A 138 14.75 0.40 -15.95
N GLU A 139 14.65 1.53 -15.23
CA GLU A 139 14.62 1.58 -13.76
C GLU A 139 13.42 0.81 -13.20
N HIS A 140 12.21 1.09 -13.68
CA HIS A 140 11.01 0.37 -13.27
C HIS A 140 11.08 -1.13 -13.57
N HIS A 141 11.65 -1.53 -14.72
CA HIS A 141 11.88 -2.95 -15.01
C HIS A 141 12.90 -3.60 -14.04
N GLY A 142 13.91 -2.84 -13.59
CA GLY A 142 14.83 -3.25 -12.54
C GLY A 142 14.13 -3.49 -11.21
N GLU A 143 13.37 -2.51 -10.74
CA GLU A 143 12.57 -2.60 -9.52
C GLU A 143 11.58 -3.78 -9.56
N GLU A 144 10.86 -3.95 -10.68
CA GLU A 144 9.90 -5.05 -10.84
C GLU A 144 10.61 -6.42 -10.80
N ARG A 145 11.80 -6.53 -11.37
CA ARG A 145 12.61 -7.75 -11.31
C ARG A 145 13.06 -8.05 -9.89
N ASP A 146 13.46 -7.04 -9.12
CA ASP A 146 13.91 -7.23 -7.75
C ASP A 146 12.74 -7.58 -6.82
N LEU A 147 11.59 -6.91 -6.95
CA LEU A 147 10.35 -7.31 -6.26
C LEU A 147 9.94 -8.76 -6.59
N ARG A 148 10.12 -9.21 -7.85
CA ARG A 148 9.87 -10.60 -8.23
C ARG A 148 10.86 -11.58 -7.60
N LYS A 149 12.11 -11.19 -7.34
CA LYS A 149 13.08 -12.03 -6.62
C LYS A 149 12.72 -12.10 -5.14
N ASP A 150 12.45 -10.96 -4.51
CA ASP A 150 12.10 -10.87 -3.09
C ASP A 150 10.83 -11.68 -2.80
N LYS A 151 9.81 -11.57 -3.66
CA LYS A 151 8.60 -12.40 -3.57
C LYS A 151 8.91 -13.91 -3.62
N ARG A 152 9.89 -14.33 -4.42
CA ARG A 152 10.30 -15.75 -4.47
C ARG A 152 11.09 -16.14 -3.22
N ALA A 153 12.01 -15.29 -2.76
CA ALA A 153 12.78 -15.52 -1.55
C ALA A 153 11.85 -15.67 -0.33
N LEU A 154 10.91 -14.73 -0.14
CA LEU A 154 9.91 -14.79 0.94
C LEU A 154 9.03 -16.04 0.87
N LYS A 155 8.69 -16.53 -0.33
CA LYS A 155 7.96 -17.79 -0.47
C LYS A 155 8.77 -19.01 -0.05
N VAL A 156 10.07 -19.01 -0.32
CA VAL A 156 10.98 -20.08 0.11
C VAL A 156 11.12 -20.05 1.63
N GLU A 157 11.38 -18.88 2.20
CA GLU A 157 11.50 -18.70 3.65
C GLU A 157 10.22 -19.11 4.40
N LEU A 158 9.05 -18.71 3.89
CA LEU A 158 7.77 -19.15 4.44
C LEU A 158 7.64 -20.68 4.40
N LYS A 159 8.07 -21.31 3.30
CA LYS A 159 7.99 -22.77 3.17
C LYS A 159 8.97 -23.49 4.09
N GLU A 160 10.17 -22.94 4.29
CA GLU A 160 11.15 -23.45 5.25
C GLU A 160 10.62 -23.35 6.69
N GLN A 161 9.97 -22.24 7.06
CA GLN A 161 9.32 -22.09 8.37
C GLN A 161 8.18 -23.08 8.56
N GLU A 162 7.32 -23.27 7.56
CA GLU A 162 6.24 -24.28 7.59
C GLU A 162 6.79 -25.69 7.84
N LEU A 163 7.84 -26.09 7.10
CA LEU A 163 8.47 -27.41 7.26
C LEU A 163 9.13 -27.56 8.63
N SER A 164 9.80 -26.52 9.12
CA SER A 164 10.37 -26.51 10.47
C SER A 164 9.31 -26.70 11.55
N HIS A 165 8.16 -26.02 11.42
CA HIS A 165 7.04 -26.19 12.34
C HIS A 165 6.42 -27.59 12.27
N GLU A 166 6.29 -28.15 11.07
CA GLU A 166 5.81 -29.53 10.88
C GLU A 166 6.74 -30.54 11.57
N ASP A 167 8.06 -30.37 11.45
CA ASP A 167 9.06 -31.20 12.12
C ASP A 167 8.98 -31.10 13.65
N ILE A 168 8.78 -29.89 14.18
CA ILE A 168 8.58 -29.67 15.63
C ILE A 168 7.33 -30.43 16.10
N ILE A 169 6.20 -30.31 15.39
CA ILE A 169 4.95 -31.00 15.74
C ILE A 169 5.15 -32.52 15.69
N LYS A 170 5.84 -33.02 14.65
CA LYS A 170 6.14 -34.44 14.51
C LYS A 170 7.00 -34.96 15.65
N ASN A 171 8.01 -34.21 16.07
CA ASN A 171 8.86 -34.55 17.21
C ASN A 171 8.09 -34.54 18.53
N LEU A 172 7.22 -33.56 18.74
CA LEU A 172 6.34 -33.51 19.92
C LEU A 172 5.39 -34.71 19.99
N LYS A 173 4.76 -35.08 18.86
CA LYS A 173 3.90 -36.26 18.78
C LYS A 173 4.67 -37.53 19.10
N LYS A 174 5.85 -37.71 18.50
CA LYS A 174 6.71 -38.86 18.76
C LYS A 174 7.08 -38.97 20.25
N LYS A 175 7.48 -37.86 20.86
CA LYS A 175 7.81 -37.83 22.30
C LYS A 175 6.61 -38.17 23.18
N ASN A 176 5.42 -37.66 22.85
CA ASN A 176 4.20 -38.00 23.55
C ASN A 176 3.84 -39.49 23.42
N ASP A 177 4.02 -40.09 22.24
CA ASP A 177 3.81 -41.52 22.04
C ASP A 177 4.82 -42.38 22.84
N GLU A 178 6.07 -41.94 22.92
CA GLU A 178 7.11 -42.55 23.78
C GLU A 178 6.70 -42.48 25.27
N GLU A 179 6.27 -41.32 25.76
CA GLU A 179 5.78 -41.13 27.14
C GLU A 179 4.55 -41.99 27.46
N ILE A 180 3.58 -42.06 26.54
CA ILE A 180 2.40 -42.93 26.68
C ILE A 180 2.81 -44.41 26.76
N THR A 181 3.77 -44.83 25.94
CA THR A 181 4.25 -46.22 25.94
C THR A 181 4.94 -46.55 27.27
N MET A 182 5.82 -45.67 27.75
CA MET A 182 6.45 -45.84 29.06
C MET A 182 5.42 -45.94 30.19
N LEU A 183 4.39 -45.09 30.16
CA LEU A 183 3.34 -45.12 31.18
C LEU A 183 2.52 -46.43 31.14
N ARG A 184 2.24 -46.94 29.94
CA ARG A 184 1.58 -48.25 29.78
C ARG A 184 2.43 -49.38 30.34
N ASP A 185 3.72 -49.40 30.03
CA ASP A 185 4.65 -50.42 30.52
C ASP A 185 4.75 -50.39 32.06
N ASP A 186 4.77 -49.20 32.67
CA ASP A 186 4.77 -49.04 34.12
C ASP A 186 3.47 -49.55 34.75
N PHE A 187 2.31 -49.25 34.17
CA PHE A 187 1.03 -49.78 34.65
C PHE A 187 0.93 -51.30 34.49
N GLU A 188 1.41 -51.86 33.38
CA GLU A 188 1.44 -53.31 33.16
C GLU A 188 2.38 -54.00 34.15
N ARG A 189 3.52 -53.38 34.48
CA ARG A 189 4.41 -53.86 35.54
C ARG A 189 3.72 -53.86 36.90
N GLN A 190 3.08 -52.75 37.28
CA GLN A 190 2.36 -52.65 38.55
C GLN A 190 1.21 -53.66 38.65
N ALA A 191 0.45 -53.86 37.57
CA ALA A 191 -0.61 -54.87 37.51
C ALA A 191 -0.05 -56.29 37.74
N ARG A 192 1.03 -56.65 37.02
CA ARG A 192 1.70 -57.95 37.19
C ARG A 192 2.24 -58.16 38.61
N GLU A 193 2.81 -57.14 39.23
CA GLU A 193 3.28 -57.20 40.62
C GLU A 193 2.12 -57.45 41.61
N ILE A 194 0.99 -56.79 41.41
CA ILE A 194 -0.22 -56.97 42.22
C ILE A 194 -0.78 -58.38 42.05
N GLU A 195 -0.94 -58.85 40.81
CA GLU A 195 -1.40 -60.21 40.50
C GLU A 195 -0.49 -61.26 41.15
N ALA A 196 0.82 -61.16 40.95
CA ALA A 196 1.79 -62.10 41.53
C ALA A 196 1.73 -62.12 43.07
N LYS A 197 1.55 -60.95 43.70
CA LYS A 197 1.40 -60.83 45.16
C LYS A 197 0.14 -61.55 45.65
N TYR A 198 -1.00 -61.37 44.98
CA TYR A 198 -2.25 -62.02 45.37
C TYR A 198 -2.26 -63.51 45.06
N GLU A 199 -1.66 -63.94 43.95
CA GLU A 199 -1.51 -65.35 43.63
C GLU A 199 -0.63 -66.08 44.66
N LYS A 200 0.49 -65.45 45.07
CA LYS A 200 1.33 -65.98 46.16
C LYS A 200 0.55 -66.11 47.47
N LYS A 201 -0.26 -65.10 47.83
CA LYS A 201 -1.13 -65.16 49.03
C LYS A 201 -2.16 -66.28 48.93
N MET A 202 -2.81 -66.44 47.78
CA MET A 202 -3.81 -67.47 47.54
C MET A 202 -3.19 -68.87 47.64
N ARG A 203 -2.00 -69.07 47.07
CA ARG A 203 -1.26 -70.33 47.15
C ARG A 203 -0.86 -70.66 48.59
N ALA A 204 -0.30 -69.69 49.31
CA ALA A 204 0.07 -69.86 50.71
C ALA A 204 -1.14 -70.24 51.59
N LEU A 205 -2.29 -69.59 51.40
CA LEU A 205 -3.52 -69.91 52.12
C LEU A 205 -4.02 -71.33 51.80
N ARG A 206 -3.94 -71.74 50.52
CA ARG A 206 -4.31 -73.09 50.11
C ARG A 206 -3.40 -74.13 50.77
N ASP A 207 -2.09 -73.91 50.75
CA ASP A 207 -1.11 -74.80 51.37
C ASP A 207 -1.31 -74.90 52.89
N GLU A 208 -1.64 -73.78 53.55
CA GLU A 208 -1.96 -73.74 54.99
C GLU A 208 -3.23 -74.54 55.33
N LEU A 209 -4.31 -74.35 54.57
CA LEU A 209 -5.55 -75.09 54.77
C LEU A 209 -5.39 -76.60 54.49
N ASP A 210 -4.63 -76.96 53.46
CA ASP A 210 -4.33 -78.36 53.15
C ASP A 210 -3.45 -79.00 54.23
N LEU A 211 -2.48 -78.28 54.77
CA LEU A 211 -1.68 -78.74 55.90
C LEU A 211 -2.56 -78.97 57.13
N ARG A 212 -3.41 -77.99 57.49
CA ARG A 212 -4.34 -78.09 58.61
C ARG A 212 -5.27 -79.30 58.46
N ARG A 213 -5.85 -79.50 57.28
CA ARG A 213 -6.67 -80.68 56.98
C ARG A 213 -5.90 -81.98 57.17
N LYS A 214 -4.66 -82.06 56.68
CA LYS A 214 -3.81 -83.26 56.85
C LYS A 214 -3.51 -83.53 58.32
N THR A 215 -3.20 -82.50 59.10
CA THR A 215 -2.98 -82.61 60.55
C THR A 215 -4.23 -83.10 61.27
N GLU A 216 -5.40 -82.50 60.99
CA GLU A 216 -6.68 -82.92 61.58
C GLU A 216 -7.02 -84.37 61.23
N ILE A 217 -6.78 -84.82 59.99
CA ILE A 217 -6.93 -86.22 59.58
C ILE A 217 -6.01 -87.13 60.40
N HIS A 218 -4.72 -86.77 60.49
CA HIS A 218 -3.74 -87.58 61.21
C HIS A 218 -4.08 -87.69 62.71
N GLU A 219 -4.52 -86.60 63.35
CA GLU A 219 -4.99 -86.61 64.74
C GLU A 219 -6.23 -87.49 64.94
N ILE A 220 -7.16 -87.50 63.97
CA ILE A 220 -8.33 -88.38 64.00
C ILE A 220 -7.91 -89.85 63.83
N GLU A 221 -6.99 -90.13 62.90
CA GLU A 221 -6.44 -91.47 62.67
C GLU A 221 -5.73 -92.00 63.92
N GLU A 222 -4.87 -91.20 64.56
CA GLU A 222 -4.20 -91.57 65.81
C GLU A 222 -5.20 -91.84 66.94
N ARG A 223 -6.24 -90.99 67.10
CA ARG A 223 -7.31 -91.25 68.07
C ARG A 223 -8.06 -92.54 67.78
N LYS A 224 -8.41 -92.79 66.52
CA LYS A 224 -9.11 -94.02 66.10
C LYS A 224 -8.23 -95.25 66.29
N ASN A 225 -6.95 -95.19 65.94
CA ASN A 225 -5.98 -96.26 66.18
C ASN A 225 -5.81 -96.54 67.68
N GLY A 226 -5.78 -95.50 68.51
CA GLY A 226 -5.80 -95.63 69.97
C GLY A 226 -7.05 -96.34 70.48
N GLN A 227 -8.23 -95.98 69.96
CA GLN A 227 -9.49 -96.67 70.28
C GLN A 227 -9.49 -98.13 69.80
N ILE A 228 -9.02 -98.41 68.58
CA ILE A 228 -8.88 -99.76 68.03
C ILE A 228 -7.97 -100.59 68.93
N ASN A 229 -6.80 -100.06 69.32
CA ASN A 229 -5.87 -100.75 70.22
C ASN A 229 -6.50 -101.04 71.59
N THR A 230 -7.26 -100.08 72.13
CA THR A 230 -7.99 -100.27 73.40
C THR A 230 -9.07 -101.34 73.26
N LEU A 231 -9.81 -101.31 72.14
CA LEU A 231 -10.85 -102.29 71.83
C LEU A 231 -10.25 -103.69 71.63
N MET A 232 -9.10 -103.81 70.93
CA MET A 232 -8.36 -105.06 70.80
C MET A 232 -7.93 -105.62 72.15
N LYS A 233 -7.36 -104.78 73.03
CA LYS A 233 -7.01 -105.20 74.40
C LYS A 233 -8.22 -105.64 75.21
N ASN A 234 -9.34 -104.92 75.10
CA ASN A 234 -10.59 -105.28 75.75
C ASN A 234 -11.15 -106.59 75.21
N HIS A 235 -11.10 -106.81 73.89
CA HIS A 235 -11.48 -108.07 73.27
C HIS A 235 -10.56 -109.21 73.70
N GLU A 236 -9.25 -109.01 73.75
CA GLU A 236 -8.30 -110.02 74.19
C GLU A 236 -8.52 -110.41 75.66
N LYS A 237 -8.80 -109.41 76.51
CA LYS A 237 -9.24 -109.64 77.88
C LYS A 237 -10.57 -110.40 77.92
N ALA A 238 -11.58 -109.96 77.18
CA ALA A 238 -12.88 -110.63 77.12
C ALA A 238 -12.76 -112.06 76.56
N PHE A 239 -11.88 -112.31 75.58
CA PHE A 239 -11.58 -113.64 75.07
C PHE A 239 -10.88 -114.50 76.13
N SER A 240 -9.97 -113.93 76.92
CA SER A 240 -9.35 -114.61 78.06
C SER A 240 -10.39 -114.95 79.13
N ASP A 241 -11.27 -114.00 79.47
CA ASP A 241 -12.37 -114.18 80.42
C ASP A 241 -13.37 -115.21 79.89
N ILE A 242 -13.70 -115.20 78.60
CA ILE A 242 -14.54 -116.19 77.91
C ILE A 242 -13.86 -117.57 77.91
N LYS A 243 -12.54 -117.64 77.69
CA LYS A 243 -11.78 -118.90 77.74
C LYS A 243 -11.79 -119.49 79.15
N ASN A 244 -11.66 -118.63 80.16
CA ASN A 244 -11.79 -119.02 81.57
C ASN A 244 -13.23 -119.45 81.89
N TYR A 245 -14.24 -118.69 81.42
CA TYR A 245 -15.65 -119.01 81.57
C TYR A 245 -16.03 -120.32 80.86
N TYR A 246 -15.50 -120.62 79.67
CA TYR A 246 -15.71 -121.89 78.97
C TYR A 246 -14.88 -123.03 79.54
N ASN A 247 -13.75 -122.77 80.22
CA ASN A 247 -13.08 -123.76 81.06
C ASN A 247 -13.95 -124.12 82.29
N ASP A 248 -14.53 -123.11 82.95
CA ASP A 248 -15.46 -123.29 84.07
C ASP A 248 -16.78 -123.93 83.61
N ILE A 249 -17.24 -123.60 82.41
CA ILE A 249 -18.39 -124.21 81.76
C ILE A 249 -18.05 -125.57 81.18
N THR A 250 -16.84 -125.93 80.76
CA THR A 250 -16.56 -127.34 80.39
C THR A 250 -16.61 -128.22 81.63
N LEU A 251 -16.21 -127.68 82.77
CA LEU A 251 -16.46 -128.28 84.09
C LEU A 251 -17.98 -128.36 84.43
N ASN A 252 -18.78 -127.35 84.08
CA ASN A 252 -20.22 -127.28 84.41
C ASN A 252 -21.18 -127.90 83.36
N ASN A 253 -20.86 -127.89 82.07
CA ASN A 253 -21.64 -128.42 80.95
C ASN A 253 -21.53 -129.94 80.84
N LEU A 254 -20.51 -130.55 81.43
CA LEU A 254 -20.57 -131.98 81.73
C LEU A 254 -21.81 -132.31 82.58
N ALA A 255 -22.32 -131.35 83.38
CA ALA A 255 -23.55 -131.49 84.17
C ALA A 255 -24.81 -130.93 83.46
N LEU A 256 -24.70 -129.92 82.58
CA LEU A 256 -25.87 -129.25 81.98
C LEU A 256 -26.32 -129.81 80.60
N ILE A 257 -25.48 -130.60 79.90
CA ILE A 257 -25.80 -131.24 78.60
C ILE A 257 -27.05 -132.15 78.66
N ASN A 258 -27.51 -132.53 79.85
CA ASN A 258 -28.77 -133.27 80.02
C ASN A 258 -30.04 -132.44 79.81
N THR A 259 -30.00 -131.10 79.80
CA THR A 259 -31.20 -130.30 80.09
C THR A 259 -31.72 -129.40 78.97
N LEU A 260 -30.98 -129.24 77.87
CA LEU A 260 -31.31 -128.22 76.85
C LEU A 260 -31.48 -128.78 75.44
N LYS A 261 -32.08 -129.97 75.34
CA LYS A 261 -32.62 -130.54 74.09
C LYS A 261 -34.04 -130.05 73.75
N GLU A 262 -34.63 -129.16 74.55
CA GLU A 262 -36.10 -128.97 74.57
C GLU A 262 -36.65 -127.61 74.07
N GLN A 263 -35.83 -126.62 73.72
CA GLN A 263 -36.35 -125.25 73.47
C GLN A 263 -36.05 -124.67 72.08
N VAL A 264 -36.07 -125.51 71.04
CA VAL A 264 -35.86 -125.06 69.64
C VAL A 264 -37.19 -124.72 68.92
N GLU A 265 -38.35 -125.03 69.50
CA GLU A 265 -39.61 -125.05 68.74
C GLU A 265 -40.45 -123.75 68.76
N GLU A 266 -40.03 -122.67 69.43
CA GLU A 266 -40.91 -121.50 69.68
C GLU A 266 -40.86 -120.38 68.61
N MET A 267 -39.90 -120.37 67.68
CA MET A 267 -39.59 -119.20 66.83
C MET A 267 -40.34 -119.11 65.49
N LYS A 268 -41.32 -119.97 65.20
CA LYS A 268 -41.98 -120.04 63.88
C LYS A 268 -43.27 -119.21 63.69
N LYS A 269 -43.68 -118.35 64.64
CA LYS A 269 -45.02 -117.71 64.63
C LYS A 269 -45.11 -116.20 64.32
N LYS A 270 -44.03 -115.52 63.91
CA LYS A 270 -44.00 -114.03 63.81
C LYS A 270 -44.12 -113.43 62.39
N GLU A 271 -44.25 -114.23 61.33
CA GLU A 271 -44.06 -113.77 59.94
C GLU A 271 -45.32 -113.18 59.29
N GLU A 272 -46.52 -113.60 59.68
CA GLU A 272 -47.77 -113.29 58.96
C GLU A 272 -48.36 -111.88 59.19
N ARG A 273 -47.73 -111.04 60.04
CA ARG A 273 -48.31 -109.75 60.49
C ARG A 273 -47.87 -108.53 59.66
N MET A 274 -46.84 -108.65 58.80
CA MET A 274 -46.24 -107.52 58.09
C MET A 274 -46.85 -107.21 56.71
N GLU A 275 -47.68 -108.09 56.14
CA GLU A 275 -48.20 -107.91 54.78
C GLU A 275 -49.35 -106.87 54.65
N LYS A 276 -50.06 -106.54 55.74
CA LYS A 276 -51.23 -105.64 55.68
C LYS A 276 -50.90 -104.14 55.72
N GLN A 277 -49.70 -103.76 56.19
CA GLN A 277 -49.27 -102.35 56.30
C GLN A 277 -48.76 -101.75 54.98
N MET A 278 -48.42 -102.59 53.99
CA MET A 278 -47.87 -102.14 52.71
C MET A 278 -48.93 -101.48 51.80
N ALA A 279 -50.21 -101.87 51.91
CA ALA A 279 -51.28 -101.39 51.03
C ALA A 279 -51.78 -99.96 51.35
N GLU A 280 -51.82 -99.57 52.63
CA GLU A 280 -52.18 -98.20 53.05
C GLU A 280 -51.14 -97.17 52.61
N VAL A 281 -49.85 -97.52 52.70
CA VAL A 281 -48.74 -96.63 52.31
C VAL A 281 -48.78 -96.30 50.82
N ILE A 282 -49.19 -97.24 49.96
CA ILE A 282 -49.27 -97.05 48.51
C ILE A 282 -50.42 -96.12 48.11
N ALA A 283 -51.57 -96.20 48.79
CA ALA A 283 -52.72 -95.34 48.53
C ALA A 283 -52.48 -93.88 48.97
N GLU A 284 -51.83 -93.69 50.12
CA GLU A 284 -51.45 -92.37 50.64
C GLU A 284 -50.43 -91.66 49.71
N ASN A 285 -49.46 -92.41 49.16
CA ASN A 285 -48.45 -91.88 48.24
C ASN A 285 -49.05 -91.41 46.91
N LYS A 286 -50.12 -92.08 46.43
CA LYS A 286 -50.83 -91.70 45.21
C LYS A 286 -51.65 -90.41 45.37
N ARG A 287 -52.21 -90.17 46.57
CA ARG A 287 -52.97 -88.95 46.90
C ARG A 287 -52.10 -87.70 47.00
N LEU A 288 -50.85 -87.85 47.46
CA LEU A 288 -49.91 -86.73 47.68
C LEU A 288 -49.12 -86.32 46.43
N ALA A 289 -49.13 -87.10 45.35
CA ALA A 289 -48.35 -86.84 44.15
C ALA A 289 -48.84 -85.62 43.34
N GLU A 290 -50.15 -85.47 43.15
CA GLU A 290 -50.73 -84.39 42.34
C GLU A 290 -50.57 -82.99 42.98
N PRO A 291 -50.80 -82.81 44.30
CA PRO A 291 -50.51 -81.54 44.98
C PRO A 291 -49.01 -81.18 44.95
N LEU A 292 -48.12 -82.18 45.08
CA LEU A 292 -46.67 -81.96 45.02
C LEU A 292 -46.21 -81.52 43.63
N GLN A 293 -46.81 -82.07 42.57
CA GLN A 293 -46.54 -81.68 41.18
C GLN A 293 -46.96 -80.23 40.93
N LYS A 294 -48.18 -79.84 41.31
CA LYS A 294 -48.68 -78.46 41.17
C LYS A 294 -47.81 -77.46 41.95
N ALA A 295 -47.44 -77.77 43.19
CA ALA A 295 -46.55 -76.92 43.98
C ALA A 295 -45.14 -76.78 43.35
N ARG A 296 -44.63 -77.82 42.67
CA ARG A 296 -43.34 -77.74 41.94
C ARG A 296 -43.43 -76.84 40.72
N GLU A 297 -44.50 -76.94 39.94
CA GLU A 297 -44.74 -76.09 38.77
C GLU A 297 -44.90 -74.61 39.19
N GLU A 298 -45.61 -74.35 40.28
CA GLU A 298 -45.76 -73.00 40.85
C GLU A 298 -44.43 -72.42 41.34
N VAL A 299 -43.58 -73.25 41.96
CA VAL A 299 -42.21 -72.84 42.37
C VAL A 299 -41.33 -72.56 41.15
N GLU A 300 -41.47 -73.31 40.06
CA GLU A 300 -40.70 -73.05 38.84
C GLU A 300 -41.12 -71.73 38.17
N GLU A 301 -42.42 -71.46 38.10
CA GLU A 301 -42.97 -70.22 37.55
C GLU A 301 -42.56 -69.00 38.39
N LEU A 302 -42.67 -69.09 39.72
CA LEU A 302 -42.21 -68.02 40.61
C LEU A 302 -40.71 -67.77 40.51
N ARG A 303 -39.90 -68.82 40.28
CA ARG A 303 -38.45 -68.66 40.02
C ARG A 303 -38.18 -67.92 38.71
N LYS A 304 -38.93 -68.20 37.63
CA LYS A 304 -38.80 -67.47 36.36
C LYS A 304 -39.19 -66.01 36.51
N GLN A 305 -40.27 -65.73 37.23
CA GLN A 305 -40.70 -64.34 37.51
C GLN A 305 -39.67 -63.59 38.35
N LEU A 306 -39.04 -64.24 39.33
CA LEU A 306 -37.96 -63.66 40.12
C LEU A 306 -36.72 -63.32 39.27
N ASP A 307 -36.29 -64.23 38.40
CA ASP A 307 -35.15 -64.01 37.49
C ASP A 307 -35.42 -62.85 36.51
N ASN A 308 -36.63 -62.76 35.98
CA ASN A 308 -37.04 -61.63 35.14
C ASN A 308 -37.04 -60.31 35.93
N TYR A 309 -37.56 -60.31 37.15
CA TYR A 309 -37.56 -59.12 38.02
C TYR A 309 -36.15 -58.65 38.36
N GLU A 310 -35.20 -59.57 38.59
CA GLU A 310 -33.79 -59.24 38.82
C GLU A 310 -33.14 -58.60 37.58
N LYS A 311 -33.43 -59.13 36.38
CA LYS A 311 -32.98 -58.55 35.09
C LYS A 311 -33.56 -57.16 34.84
N ASP A 312 -34.84 -56.98 35.10
CA ASP A 312 -35.51 -55.67 34.96
C ASP A 312 -34.93 -54.64 35.93
N LYS A 313 -34.62 -55.06 37.17
CA LYS A 313 -34.00 -54.20 38.18
C LYS A 313 -32.61 -53.72 37.75
N GLU A 314 -31.79 -54.60 37.19
CA GLU A 314 -30.46 -54.20 36.68
C GLU A 314 -30.58 -53.30 35.45
N THR A 315 -31.49 -53.60 34.52
CA THR A 315 -31.75 -52.75 33.35
C THR A 315 -32.24 -51.35 33.77
N LEU A 316 -33.12 -51.28 34.77
CA LEU A 316 -33.58 -50.01 35.35
C LEU A 316 -32.43 -49.23 35.99
N ARG A 317 -31.50 -49.92 36.66
CA ARG A 317 -30.31 -49.28 37.24
C ARG A 317 -29.40 -48.70 36.15
N MET A 318 -29.12 -49.46 35.09
CA MET A 318 -28.28 -49.00 33.98
C MET A 318 -28.91 -47.83 33.23
N THR A 319 -30.21 -47.89 32.95
CA THR A 319 -30.95 -46.80 32.29
C THR A 319 -31.01 -45.54 33.13
N LYS A 320 -31.21 -45.65 34.46
CA LYS A 320 -31.11 -44.51 35.38
C LYS A 320 -29.71 -43.88 35.40
N ALA A 321 -28.66 -44.70 35.39
CA ALA A 321 -27.29 -44.19 35.33
C ALA A 321 -27.05 -43.43 34.01
N ARG A 322 -27.51 -43.98 32.88
CA ARG A 322 -27.40 -43.32 31.57
C ARG A 322 -28.20 -42.02 31.52
N LEU A 323 -29.43 -42.01 32.04
CA LEU A 323 -30.27 -40.82 32.12
C LEU A 323 -29.57 -39.70 32.90
N LYS A 324 -28.99 -40.03 34.05
CA LYS A 324 -28.26 -39.06 34.87
C LYS A 324 -27.10 -38.41 34.10
N VAL A 325 -26.30 -39.21 33.40
CA VAL A 325 -25.19 -38.69 32.57
C VAL A 325 -25.74 -37.78 31.46
N THR A 326 -26.78 -38.21 30.75
CA THR A 326 -27.39 -37.40 29.68
C THR A 326 -28.02 -36.10 30.22
N GLU A 327 -28.57 -36.09 31.42
CA GLU A 327 -29.07 -34.87 32.07
C GLU A 327 -27.96 -33.91 32.50
N GLU A 328 -26.80 -34.43 32.90
CA GLU A 328 -25.60 -33.63 33.18
C GLU A 328 -25.05 -33.02 31.89
N ASP A 329 -24.92 -33.82 30.83
CA ASP A 329 -24.49 -33.37 29.50
C ASP A 329 -25.44 -32.29 28.95
N MET A 330 -26.76 -32.49 29.07
CA MET A 330 -27.75 -31.49 28.61
C MET A 330 -27.61 -30.17 29.39
N ARG A 331 -27.35 -30.23 30.70
CA ARG A 331 -27.14 -29.02 31.51
C ARG A 331 -25.85 -28.30 31.11
N ALA A 332 -24.76 -29.04 30.87
CA ALA A 332 -23.51 -28.47 30.38
C ALA A 332 -23.70 -27.79 29.02
N LEU A 333 -24.33 -28.48 28.06
CA LEU A 333 -24.59 -27.96 26.71
C LEU A 333 -25.48 -26.71 26.73
N LYS A 334 -26.51 -26.67 27.58
CA LYS A 334 -27.36 -25.49 27.75
C LYS A 334 -26.57 -24.29 28.27
N TRP A 335 -25.68 -24.51 29.24
CA TRP A 335 -24.84 -23.44 29.77
C TRP A 335 -23.84 -22.94 28.72
N GLU A 336 -23.20 -23.84 27.98
CA GLU A 336 -22.30 -23.47 26.88
C GLU A 336 -23.04 -22.67 25.81
N HIS A 337 -24.24 -23.11 25.43
CA HIS A 337 -25.07 -22.42 24.45
C HIS A 337 -25.41 -20.99 24.88
N GLU A 338 -25.87 -20.80 26.12
CA GLU A 338 -26.17 -19.48 26.69
C GLU A 338 -24.94 -18.55 26.67
N VAL A 339 -23.76 -19.08 27.05
CA VAL A 339 -22.50 -18.31 27.01
C VAL A 339 -22.14 -17.93 25.58
N LEU A 340 -22.33 -18.83 24.62
CA LEU A 340 -22.09 -18.57 23.21
C LEU A 340 -23.06 -17.53 22.64
N GLU A 341 -24.34 -17.58 22.99
CA GLU A 341 -25.34 -16.59 22.57
C GLU A 341 -24.98 -15.19 23.08
N GLN A 342 -24.64 -15.05 24.37
CA GLN A 342 -24.22 -13.76 24.94
C GLN A 342 -22.95 -13.22 24.27
N ARG A 343 -21.97 -14.07 23.96
CA ARG A 343 -20.76 -13.67 23.23
C ARG A 343 -21.08 -13.24 21.80
N PHE A 344 -21.99 -13.94 21.14
CA PHE A 344 -22.42 -13.62 19.79
C PHE A 344 -23.12 -12.26 19.75
N GLU A 345 -24.07 -12.02 20.65
CA GLU A 345 -24.79 -10.73 20.77
C GLU A 345 -23.81 -9.58 20.99
N LYS A 346 -22.86 -9.72 21.93
CA LYS A 346 -21.84 -8.71 22.16
C LYS A 346 -20.97 -8.44 20.92
N THR A 347 -20.56 -9.49 20.21
CA THR A 347 -19.75 -9.35 18.99
C THR A 347 -20.56 -8.65 17.88
N GLN A 348 -21.85 -8.93 17.81
CA GLN A 348 -22.75 -8.29 16.86
C GLN A 348 -22.92 -6.79 17.17
N ASP A 349 -23.08 -6.43 18.44
CA ASP A 349 -23.14 -5.04 18.88
C ASP A 349 -21.84 -4.27 18.58
N GLU A 350 -20.69 -4.88 18.85
CA GLU A 350 -19.37 -4.30 18.55
C GLU A 350 -19.20 -4.05 17.04
N ARG A 351 -19.63 -5.01 16.20
CA ARG A 351 -19.65 -4.86 14.74
C ARG A 351 -20.54 -3.69 14.32
N ASP A 352 -21.74 -3.60 14.87
CA ASP A 352 -22.72 -2.59 14.49
C ASP A 352 -22.33 -1.19 14.98
N GLU A 353 -21.68 -1.09 16.14
CA GLU A 353 -21.07 0.14 16.61
C GLU A 353 -19.90 0.57 15.73
N LEU A 354 -19.01 -0.36 15.36
CA LEU A 354 -17.87 -0.07 14.50
C LEU A 354 -18.32 0.42 13.12
N TYR A 355 -19.34 -0.22 12.55
CA TYR A 355 -19.93 0.20 11.28
C TYR A 355 -20.54 1.61 11.37
N ARG A 356 -21.30 1.91 12.43
CA ARG A 356 -21.84 3.26 12.66
C ARG A 356 -20.74 4.31 12.80
N LYS A 357 -19.66 4.00 13.55
CA LYS A 357 -18.50 4.90 13.72
C LYS A 357 -17.78 5.14 12.38
N PHE A 358 -17.60 4.10 11.58
CA PHE A 358 -16.99 4.19 10.26
C PHE A 358 -17.78 5.11 9.32
N VAL A 359 -19.09 4.89 9.21
CA VAL A 359 -19.98 5.73 8.37
C VAL A 359 -19.96 7.19 8.85
N LYS A 360 -20.00 7.41 10.18
CA LYS A 360 -19.90 8.76 10.74
C LYS A 360 -18.56 9.44 10.39
N ALA A 361 -17.44 8.74 10.53
CA ALA A 361 -16.11 9.26 10.21
C ALA A 361 -15.98 9.62 8.72
N ILE A 362 -16.51 8.79 7.82
CA ILE A 362 -16.55 9.10 6.39
C ILE A 362 -17.31 10.39 6.12
N HIS A 363 -18.53 10.52 6.67
CA HIS A 363 -19.33 11.72 6.48
C HIS A 363 -18.64 12.97 7.04
N GLU A 364 -17.99 12.88 8.20
CA GLU A 364 -17.24 14.00 8.77
C GLU A 364 -16.05 14.43 7.90
N VAL A 365 -15.28 13.48 7.36
CA VAL A 365 -14.16 13.77 6.45
C VAL A 365 -14.66 14.39 5.15
N GLN A 366 -15.73 13.82 4.58
CA GLN A 366 -16.35 14.34 3.36
C GLN A 366 -16.91 15.76 3.58
N GLN A 367 -17.58 16.00 4.71
CA GLN A 367 -18.10 17.33 5.06
C GLN A 367 -16.98 18.36 5.21
N LYS A 368 -15.88 18.00 5.91
CA LYS A 368 -14.72 18.89 6.06
C LYS A 368 -14.06 19.21 4.72
N SER A 369 -13.88 18.20 3.88
CA SER A 369 -13.31 18.37 2.52
C SER A 369 -14.21 19.27 1.66
N ASN A 370 -15.52 18.98 1.63
CA ASN A 370 -16.49 19.77 0.90
C ASN A 370 -16.55 21.23 1.38
N PHE A 371 -16.46 21.46 2.69
CA PHE A 371 -16.40 22.82 3.23
C PHE A 371 -15.12 23.56 2.81
N LYS A 372 -13.96 22.88 2.84
CA LYS A 372 -12.68 23.45 2.34
C LYS A 372 -12.79 23.79 0.85
N ASN A 373 -13.35 22.90 0.04
CA ASN A 373 -13.57 23.13 -1.39
C ASN A 373 -14.50 24.31 -1.65
N LEU A 374 -15.64 24.38 -0.96
CA LEU A 374 -16.57 25.50 -1.07
C LEU A 374 -15.93 26.83 -0.68
N LEU A 375 -15.10 26.84 0.36
CA LEU A 375 -14.38 28.05 0.78
C LEU A 375 -13.36 28.49 -0.28
N LEU A 376 -12.63 27.54 -0.88
CA LEU A 376 -11.67 27.82 -1.95
C LEU A 376 -12.39 28.34 -3.20
N GLU A 377 -13.52 27.74 -3.57
CA GLU A 377 -14.35 28.18 -4.69
C GLU A 377 -14.86 29.62 -4.49
N LYS A 378 -15.36 29.95 -3.28
CA LYS A 378 -15.75 31.32 -2.95
C LYS A 378 -14.58 32.30 -2.99
N LYS A 379 -13.39 31.90 -2.52
CA LYS A 379 -12.19 32.73 -2.60
C LYS A 379 -11.77 32.97 -4.05
N LEU A 380 -11.81 31.93 -4.89
CA LEU A 380 -11.52 32.03 -6.32
C LEU A 380 -12.51 32.97 -7.02
N GLY A 381 -13.80 32.83 -6.74
CA GLY A 381 -14.82 33.75 -7.26
C GLY A 381 -14.57 35.21 -6.86
N ALA A 382 -14.31 35.47 -5.57
CA ALA A 382 -14.01 36.82 -5.11
C ALA A 382 -12.73 37.41 -5.74
N LEU A 383 -11.69 36.59 -5.96
CA LEU A 383 -10.47 37.01 -6.65
C LEU A 383 -10.73 37.27 -8.14
N ALA A 384 -11.55 36.47 -8.79
CA ALA A 384 -11.96 36.67 -10.19
C ALA A 384 -12.76 37.97 -10.35
N ASP A 385 -13.74 38.24 -9.48
CA ASP A 385 -14.49 39.51 -9.48
C ASP A 385 -13.55 40.71 -9.27
N THR A 386 -12.53 40.56 -8.43
CA THR A 386 -11.54 41.61 -8.18
C THR A 386 -10.67 41.83 -9.41
N LEU A 387 -10.26 40.75 -10.09
CA LEU A 387 -9.50 40.81 -11.33
C LEU A 387 -10.31 41.52 -12.43
N GLU A 388 -11.56 41.12 -12.65
CA GLU A 388 -12.44 41.72 -13.66
C GLU A 388 -12.65 43.22 -13.41
N LYS A 389 -12.87 43.63 -12.16
CA LYS A 389 -12.95 45.05 -11.79
C LYS A 389 -11.65 45.80 -12.09
N LYS A 390 -10.49 45.18 -11.84
CA LYS A 390 -9.18 45.80 -12.10
C LYS A 390 -8.89 45.90 -13.58
N GLU A 391 -9.25 44.89 -14.38
CA GLU A 391 -9.16 44.93 -15.84
C GLU A 391 -10.07 46.00 -16.43
N ALA A 392 -11.32 46.11 -15.96
CA ALA A 392 -12.23 47.16 -16.39
C ALA A 392 -11.69 48.56 -16.07
N GLN A 393 -11.21 48.79 -14.85
CA GLN A 393 -10.56 50.04 -14.45
C GLN A 393 -9.32 50.36 -15.30
N LEU A 394 -8.49 49.35 -15.59
CA LEU A 394 -7.31 49.52 -16.43
C LEU A 394 -7.71 49.91 -17.85
N ASN A 395 -8.68 49.21 -18.46
CA ASN A 395 -9.16 49.50 -19.81
C ASN A 395 -9.76 50.91 -19.92
N GLU A 396 -10.51 51.36 -18.92
CA GLU A 396 -11.05 52.72 -18.85
C GLU A 396 -9.91 53.76 -18.85
N VAL A 397 -8.92 53.61 -17.97
CA VAL A 397 -7.76 54.52 -17.88
C VAL A 397 -6.96 54.53 -19.19
N LEU A 398 -6.73 53.37 -19.79
CA LEU A 398 -6.01 53.26 -21.05
C LEU A 398 -6.75 53.95 -22.20
N SER A 399 -8.09 53.82 -22.26
CA SER A 399 -8.90 54.51 -23.28
C SER A 399 -8.94 56.03 -23.09
N ALA A 400 -9.00 56.51 -21.84
CA ALA A 400 -9.05 57.94 -21.53
C ALA A 400 -7.71 58.66 -21.77
N SER A 401 -6.59 57.94 -21.67
CA SER A 401 -5.25 58.53 -21.70
C SER A 401 -4.69 58.75 -23.12
N ASN A 402 -5.34 58.22 -24.17
CA ASN A 402 -4.92 58.34 -25.58
C ASN A 402 -3.40 58.12 -25.80
N LEU A 403 -2.83 57.15 -25.07
CA LEU A 403 -1.40 56.84 -25.13
C LEU A 403 -1.07 56.11 -26.44
N ASP A 404 0.15 56.30 -26.96
CA ASP A 404 0.65 55.51 -28.08
C ASP A 404 0.65 54.01 -27.73
N PRO A 405 -0.12 53.16 -28.44
CA PRO A 405 -0.24 51.74 -28.14
C PRO A 405 1.11 51.00 -28.17
N THR A 406 2.04 51.45 -29.02
CA THR A 406 3.35 50.83 -29.19
C THR A 406 4.24 51.08 -27.97
N ALA A 407 4.35 52.34 -27.53
CA ALA A 407 5.09 52.70 -26.33
C ALA A 407 4.52 52.05 -25.07
N LEU A 408 3.18 52.00 -24.94
CA LEU A 408 2.51 51.38 -23.80
C LEU A 408 2.82 49.87 -23.70
N THR A 409 2.72 49.14 -24.82
CA THR A 409 3.02 47.70 -24.87
C THR A 409 4.46 47.41 -24.42
N VAL A 410 5.41 48.24 -24.84
CA VAL A 410 6.83 48.10 -24.45
C VAL A 410 7.03 48.34 -22.95
N VAL A 411 6.36 49.34 -22.37
CA VAL A 411 6.45 49.63 -20.94
C VAL A 411 5.78 48.53 -20.11
N THR A 412 4.59 48.08 -20.50
CA THR A 412 3.86 46.99 -19.83
C THR A 412 4.69 45.72 -19.82
N ARG A 413 5.24 45.31 -20.98
CA ARG A 413 6.08 44.11 -21.06
C ARG A 413 7.34 44.20 -20.20
N LYS A 414 8.01 45.37 -20.18
CA LYS A 414 9.16 45.56 -19.29
C LYS A 414 8.76 45.48 -17.81
N LEU A 415 7.58 45.96 -17.46
CA LEU A 415 7.08 45.87 -16.09
C LEU A 415 6.73 44.42 -15.71
N GLU A 416 6.10 43.67 -16.61
CA GLU A 416 5.85 42.23 -16.48
C GLU A 416 7.16 41.46 -16.27
N ASP A 417 8.16 41.68 -17.12
CA ASP A 417 9.48 41.03 -17.00
C ASP A 417 10.13 41.31 -15.63
N VAL A 418 10.00 42.54 -15.11
CA VAL A 418 10.51 42.91 -13.77
C VAL A 418 9.71 42.22 -12.67
N LEU A 419 8.38 42.16 -12.78
CA LEU A 419 7.52 41.48 -11.81
C LEU A 419 7.80 39.98 -11.78
N ASP A 420 7.95 39.34 -12.93
CA ASP A 420 8.27 37.91 -13.03
C ASP A 420 9.66 37.59 -12.50
N SER A 421 10.65 38.44 -12.79
CA SER A 421 11.98 38.34 -12.19
C SER A 421 11.93 38.43 -10.67
N LYS A 422 11.19 39.41 -10.12
CA LYS A 422 11.03 39.55 -8.67
C LYS A 422 10.26 38.38 -8.04
N ASN A 423 9.20 37.91 -8.67
CA ASN A 423 8.42 36.76 -8.21
C ASN A 423 9.27 35.48 -8.19
N SER A 424 10.13 35.29 -9.20
CA SER A 424 11.06 34.17 -9.26
C SER A 424 12.11 34.28 -8.14
N ALA A 425 12.71 35.46 -7.95
CA ALA A 425 13.64 35.69 -6.85
C ALA A 425 13.00 35.47 -5.47
N ILE A 426 11.73 35.83 -5.27
CA ILE A 426 10.99 35.54 -4.03
C ILE A 426 10.86 34.03 -3.81
N LYS A 427 10.48 33.27 -4.84
CA LYS A 427 10.37 31.81 -4.76
C LYS A 427 11.72 31.16 -4.46
N ASP A 428 12.79 31.60 -5.13
CA ASP A 428 14.14 31.09 -4.93
C ASP A 428 14.62 31.39 -3.50
N LEU A 429 14.42 32.61 -3.00
CA LEU A 429 14.78 32.97 -1.63
C LEU A 429 13.96 32.20 -0.58
N GLN A 430 12.67 31.94 -0.83
CA GLN A 430 11.84 31.11 0.05
C GLN A 430 12.34 29.67 0.08
N TYR A 431 12.70 29.11 -1.07
CA TYR A 431 13.29 27.78 -1.17
C TYR A 431 14.64 27.70 -0.46
N GLU A 432 15.51 28.69 -0.68
CA GLU A 432 16.81 28.79 -0.01
C GLU A 432 16.67 28.89 1.50
N LEU A 433 15.74 29.72 1.99
CA LEU A 433 15.41 29.81 3.41
C LEU A 433 14.98 28.45 3.95
N ALA A 434 14.09 27.74 3.25
CA ALA A 434 13.65 26.41 3.65
C ALA A 434 14.80 25.38 3.68
N ARG A 435 15.67 25.42 2.67
CA ARG A 435 16.86 24.57 2.58
C ARG A 435 17.80 24.80 3.77
N VAL A 436 18.07 26.06 4.12
CA VAL A 436 18.93 26.42 5.26
C VAL A 436 18.29 26.04 6.59
N CYS A 437 16.99 26.32 6.78
CA CYS A 437 16.28 25.91 8.00
C CYS A 437 16.29 24.39 8.19
N LYS A 438 16.14 23.62 7.11
CA LYS A 438 16.26 22.16 7.16
C LYS A 438 17.67 21.71 7.51
N ALA A 439 18.69 22.25 6.83
CA ALA A 439 20.08 21.91 7.11
C ALA A 439 20.47 22.21 8.57
N HIS A 440 19.97 23.32 9.13
CA HIS A 440 20.13 23.66 10.55
C HIS A 440 19.48 22.61 11.46
N ASN A 441 18.23 22.23 11.20
CA ASN A 441 17.52 21.23 12.01
C ASN A 441 18.15 19.82 11.91
N ASP A 442 18.60 19.42 10.72
CA ASP A 442 19.29 18.13 10.50
C ASP A 442 20.66 18.11 11.22
N LEU A 443 21.37 19.24 11.23
CA LEU A 443 22.62 19.40 11.96
C LEU A 443 22.40 19.30 13.47
N LEU A 444 21.36 19.95 14.01
CA LEU A 444 20.99 19.84 15.42
C LEU A 444 20.76 18.38 15.83
N ARG A 445 19.98 17.63 15.04
CA ARG A 445 19.75 16.19 15.29
C ARG A 445 21.03 15.37 15.21
N THR A 446 21.92 15.69 14.27
CA THR A 446 23.20 15.01 14.14
C THR A 446 24.09 15.24 15.36
N TYR A 447 24.10 16.48 15.89
CA TYR A 447 24.82 16.79 17.13
C TYR A 447 24.20 16.11 18.35
N GLU A 448 22.87 16.11 18.51
CA GLU A 448 22.20 15.37 19.58
C GLU A 448 22.54 13.87 19.52
N ALA A 449 22.48 13.27 18.33
CA ALA A 449 22.85 11.86 18.14
C ALA A 449 24.33 11.60 18.52
N LYS A 450 25.24 12.53 18.19
CA LYS A 450 26.66 12.43 18.55
C LYS A 450 26.90 12.61 20.04
N LEU A 451 26.26 13.57 20.70
CA LEU A 451 26.36 13.77 22.14
C LEU A 451 25.89 12.53 22.90
N ASN A 452 24.74 11.97 22.50
CA ASN A 452 24.22 10.71 23.02
C ASN A 452 25.21 9.55 22.79
N GLN A 453 25.85 9.47 21.62
CA GLN A 453 26.87 8.44 21.34
C GLN A 453 28.09 8.53 22.28
N PHE A 454 28.48 9.75 22.69
CA PHE A 454 29.57 9.96 23.65
C PHE A 454 29.11 9.90 25.12
N GLY A 455 27.84 9.57 25.38
CA GLY A 455 27.29 9.45 26.72
C GLY A 455 27.06 10.79 27.42
N ILE A 456 26.93 11.89 26.65
CA ILE A 456 26.60 13.23 27.16
C ILE A 456 25.09 13.44 26.97
N PRO A 457 24.28 13.43 28.05
CA PRO A 457 22.85 13.69 27.96
C PRO A 457 22.56 15.10 27.45
N THR A 458 21.56 15.26 26.60
CA THR A 458 21.18 16.57 26.05
C THR A 458 20.66 17.53 27.12
N GLU A 459 20.26 17.04 28.30
CA GLU A 459 19.89 17.88 29.45
C GLU A 459 21.10 18.61 30.07
N GLU A 460 22.33 18.14 29.88
CA GLU A 460 23.54 18.73 30.44
C GLU A 460 24.05 19.96 29.66
N LEU A 461 23.47 20.25 28.48
CA LEU A 461 23.86 21.39 27.64
C LEU A 461 23.53 22.76 28.24
N GLY A 462 22.58 22.84 29.18
CA GLY A 462 22.19 24.09 29.84
C GLY A 462 21.39 25.08 28.98
N PHE A 463 21.11 24.74 27.71
CA PHE A 463 20.22 25.49 26.82
C PHE A 463 19.49 24.53 25.86
N LYS A 464 18.31 24.95 25.37
CA LYS A 464 17.56 24.21 24.35
C LYS A 464 17.75 24.88 23.00
N PRO A 465 18.37 24.22 22.00
CA PRO A 465 18.48 24.78 20.65
C PRO A 465 17.10 25.08 20.06
N LEU A 466 16.96 26.26 19.42
CA LEU A 466 15.72 26.62 18.72
C LEU A 466 15.70 25.97 17.34
N GLU A 467 14.69 25.15 17.08
CA GLU A 467 14.42 24.62 15.74
C GLU A 467 13.95 25.76 14.83
N SER A 468 14.54 25.83 13.63
CA SER A 468 14.17 26.82 12.63
C SER A 468 12.88 26.39 11.92
N THR A 469 11.87 27.27 11.89
CA THR A 469 10.60 27.05 11.16
C THR A 469 10.45 28.07 10.05
N VAL A 470 9.93 27.64 8.89
CA VAL A 470 9.67 28.53 7.75
C VAL A 470 8.22 28.97 7.82
N GLY A 471 7.95 30.20 8.27
CA GLY A 471 6.62 30.81 8.16
C GLY A 471 5.45 29.98 8.74
N GLY A 472 5.67 29.24 9.82
CA GLY A 472 4.65 28.37 10.44
C GLY A 472 4.44 27.01 9.77
N GLN A 473 5.24 26.65 8.75
CA GLN A 473 5.23 25.31 8.15
C GLN A 473 6.23 24.37 8.85
N THR A 474 5.79 23.14 9.13
CA THR A 474 6.63 22.06 9.64
C THR A 474 7.43 21.44 8.48
N LEU A 475 8.75 21.51 8.54
CA LEU A 475 9.64 20.89 7.55
C LEU A 475 9.70 19.37 7.75
N GLY A 476 9.67 18.61 6.65
CA GLY A 476 9.72 17.14 6.70
C GLY A 476 11.08 16.62 7.17
N GLN A 477 11.07 15.53 7.95
CA GLN A 477 12.28 14.98 8.59
C GLN A 477 13.13 14.08 7.68
N GLY A 478 12.63 13.67 6.51
CA GLY A 478 13.33 12.76 5.59
C GLY A 478 14.17 13.47 4.51
N PRO A 479 14.90 12.71 3.67
CA PRO A 479 15.69 13.26 2.55
C PRO A 479 14.86 14.13 1.61
N ALA A 480 13.61 13.73 1.35
CA ALA A 480 12.62 14.48 0.56
C ALA A 480 11.88 15.59 1.33
N GLY A 481 12.27 15.90 2.58
CA GLY A 481 11.53 16.78 3.50
C GLY A 481 11.34 18.25 3.05
N LEU A 482 12.02 18.68 1.99
CA LEU A 482 11.78 19.99 1.34
C LEU A 482 10.65 19.95 0.30
N VAL A 483 10.35 18.77 -0.23
CA VAL A 483 9.35 18.53 -1.29
C VAL A 483 8.07 17.93 -0.71
N SER A 484 8.16 17.24 0.44
CA SER A 484 7.06 16.50 1.07
C SER A 484 6.33 17.24 2.20
N ALA A 485 6.38 18.58 2.24
CA ALA A 485 5.61 19.34 3.23
C ALA A 485 4.11 19.02 3.08
N PRO A 486 3.40 18.64 4.16
CA PRO A 486 1.95 18.45 4.10
C PRO A 486 1.29 19.82 3.85
N SER A 487 0.35 19.83 2.90
CA SER A 487 -0.48 21.01 2.58
C SER A 487 -1.67 21.18 3.53
#